data_AF-A0A537BS09-F1
#
_entry.id   AF-A0A537BS09-F1
#
_cell.length_a   1.000
_cell.length_b   1.000
_cell.length_c   1.000
_cell.angle_alpha   90.00
_cell.angle_beta   90.00
_cell.angle_gamma   90.00
#
_symmetry.space_group_name_H-M   'P 1'
#
loop_
_entity.id
_entity.type
_entity.pdbx_description
1 polymer ?
#
loop_
_entity_poly.entity_id
_entity_poly.type
_entity_poly.pdbx_seq_one_letter_code
_entity_poly.pdbx_strand_id
1 'polypeptide(L)'
;MIVPAKGVQIYECRARKDQVGGYEWAFVAPEADLFDAGGNRIGRHHAGPHWESTDGSKVLGTVKERADAPAADTIPWLLLTA
;
A
#
# COMPACT_ATOMS: atom_id res chain seq x y z
N MET A 1 -12.61 6.55 -11.29
CA MET A 1 -13.15 5.34 -10.61
C MET A 1 -12.50 5.28 -9.24
N ILE A 2 -13.28 5.01 -8.18
CA ILE A 2 -12.76 4.83 -6.81
C ILE A 2 -13.11 3.41 -6.40
N VAL A 3 -12.15 2.67 -5.86
CA VAL A 3 -12.35 1.31 -5.34
C VAL A 3 -12.09 1.36 -3.83
N PRO A 4 -13.12 1.17 -2.98
CA PRO A 4 -12.94 1.05 -1.54
C PRO A 4 -12.00 -0.09 -1.19
N ALA A 5 -11.15 0.13 -0.20
CA ALA A 5 -10.23 -0.88 0.29
C ALA A 5 -10.17 -0.87 1.81
N LYS A 6 -9.97 -2.04 2.42
CA LYS A 6 -9.72 -2.18 3.85
C LYS A 6 -8.46 -3.01 4.06
N GLY A 7 -7.55 -2.52 4.89
CA GLY A 7 -6.24 -3.14 5.03
C GLY A 7 -5.40 -2.57 6.15
N VAL A 8 -4.12 -2.92 6.13
CA VAL A 8 -3.11 -2.57 7.11
C VAL A 8 -1.81 -2.13 6.43
N GLN A 9 -0.99 -1.39 7.17
CA GLN A 9 0.41 -1.12 6.84
C GLN A 9 1.25 -1.96 7.79
N ILE A 10 2.07 -2.83 7.24
CA ILE A 10 2.87 -3.78 8.00
C ILE A 10 4.22 -3.15 8.29
N TYR A 11 4.59 -3.11 9.58
CA TYR A 11 5.89 -2.66 10.06
C TYR A 11 6.56 -3.77 10.86
N GLU A 12 7.88 -3.85 10.76
CA GLU A 12 8.69 -4.80 11.50
C GLU A 12 9.70 -4.04 12.37
N CYS A 13 9.88 -4.49 13.61
CA CYS A 13 10.93 -3.97 14.47
C CYS A 13 12.27 -4.57 14.02
N ARG A 14 13.18 -3.72 13.54
CA ARG A 14 14.49 -4.13 13.01
C ARG A 14 15.62 -3.43 13.76
N ALA A 15 16.76 -4.10 13.86
CA ALA A 15 17.96 -3.48 14.43
C ALA A 15 18.40 -2.29 13.56
N ARG A 16 18.73 -1.17 14.22
CA ARG A 16 19.24 0.01 13.54
C ARG A 16 20.62 -0.25 12.98
N LYS A 17 20.90 0.31 11.81
CA LYS A 17 22.22 0.20 11.17
C LYS A 17 23.28 1.09 11.80
N ASP A 18 22.85 2.18 12.46
CA ASP A 18 23.72 3.23 13.00
C ASP A 18 23.97 3.10 14.52
N GLN A 19 23.24 2.23 15.22
CA GLN A 19 23.35 2.08 16.67
C GLN A 19 23.26 0.62 17.11
N VAL A 20 24.34 0.10 17.70
CA VAL A 20 24.36 -1.23 18.32
C VAL A 20 23.37 -1.29 19.48
N GLY A 21 22.47 -2.28 19.45
CA GLY A 21 21.40 -2.45 20.44
C GLY A 21 20.18 -1.54 20.24
N GLY A 22 20.19 -0.65 19.23
CA GLY A 22 19.05 0.17 18.84
C GLY A 22 18.10 -0.58 17.90
N TYR A 23 16.79 -0.31 18.00
CA TYR A 23 15.76 -0.84 17.11
C TYR A 23 14.89 0.27 16.53
N GLU A 24 14.30 0.02 15.37
CA GLU A 24 13.38 0.93 14.68
C GLU A 24 12.28 0.18 13.94
N TRP A 25 11.15 0.86 13.74
CA TRP A 25 10.06 0.35 12.90
C TRP A 25 10.42 0.56 11.42
N ALA A 26 10.59 -0.53 10.70
CA ALA A 26 10.79 -0.51 9.26
C ALA A 26 9.48 -0.87 8.55
N PHE A 27 9.06 -0.05 7.59
CA PHE A 27 7.92 -0.37 6.72
C PHE A 27 8.24 -1.61 5.87
N VAL A 28 7.29 -2.56 5.81
CA VAL A 28 7.41 -3.80 5.05
C VAL A 28 6.57 -3.72 3.77
N ALA A 29 5.25 -3.58 3.91
CA ALA A 29 4.32 -3.53 2.80
C ALA A 29 2.92 -3.10 3.25
N PRO A 30 2.07 -2.60 2.33
CA PRO A 30 0.64 -2.57 2.55
C PRO A 30 0.01 -3.94 2.26
N GLU A 31 -1.14 -4.20 2.87
CA GLU A 31 -2.02 -5.31 2.52
C GLU A 31 -3.46 -4.84 2.66
N ALA A 32 -4.25 -4.90 1.59
CA ALA A 32 -5.65 -4.49 1.63
C ALA A 32 -6.52 -5.29 0.67
N ASP A 33 -7.71 -5.66 1.11
CA ASP A 33 -8.76 -6.20 0.24
C ASP A 33 -9.50 -5.06 -0.46
N LEU A 34 -9.85 -5.27 -1.73
CA LEU A 34 -10.58 -4.32 -2.58
C LEU A 34 -12.04 -4.75 -2.68
N PHE A 35 -12.97 -3.80 -2.63
CA PHE A 35 -14.41 -4.06 -2.61
C PHE A 35 -15.15 -3.30 -3.71
N ASP A 36 -16.19 -3.91 -4.27
CA ASP A 36 -17.15 -3.20 -5.13
C ASP A 36 -18.13 -2.34 -4.29
N ALA A 37 -19.04 -1.63 -4.96
CA ALA A 37 -20.05 -0.82 -4.29
C ALA A 37 -21.06 -1.63 -3.47
N GLY A 38 -21.21 -2.93 -3.74
CA GLY A 38 -22.05 -3.86 -2.98
C GLY A 38 -21.32 -4.48 -1.78
N GLY A 39 -20.03 -4.19 -1.58
CA GLY A 39 -19.22 -4.76 -0.52
C GLY A 39 -18.66 -6.15 -0.83
N ASN A 40 -18.74 -6.62 -2.08
CA ASN A 40 -18.12 -7.88 -2.48
C ASN A 40 -16.62 -7.68 -2.70
N ARG A 41 -15.80 -8.63 -2.22
CA ARG A 41 -14.36 -8.60 -2.48
C ARG A 41 -14.07 -8.87 -3.96
N ILE A 42 -13.40 -7.93 -4.61
CA ILE A 42 -13.08 -7.98 -6.05
C ILE A 42 -11.58 -8.07 -6.33
N GLY A 43 -10.74 -7.98 -5.30
CA GLY A 43 -9.29 -8.08 -5.49
C GLY A 43 -8.51 -7.73 -4.24
N ARG A 44 -7.22 -7.47 -4.42
CA ARG A 44 -6.28 -7.11 -3.35
C ARG A 44 -5.25 -6.09 -3.85
N HIS A 45 -4.83 -5.20 -2.94
CA HIS A 45 -3.64 -4.36 -3.06
C HIS A 45 -2.55 -4.89 -2.12
N HIS A 46 -1.31 -4.93 -2.60
CA HIS A 46 -0.16 -5.42 -1.83
C HIS A 46 1.14 -4.71 -2.21
N ALA A 47 2.26 -5.18 -1.66
CA ALA A 47 3.62 -4.72 -1.94
C ALA A 47 3.85 -4.33 -3.42
N GLY A 48 4.43 -3.15 -3.61
CA GLY A 48 4.44 -2.38 -4.87
C GLY A 48 3.40 -1.24 -4.80
N PRO A 49 3.09 -0.59 -5.93
CA PRO A 49 1.72 -0.18 -6.21
C PRO A 49 1.15 -1.22 -7.18
N HIS A 50 0.68 -2.34 -6.63
CA HIS A 50 0.11 -3.46 -7.38
C HIS A 50 -1.34 -3.71 -6.96
N TRP A 51 -2.17 -4.08 -7.92
CA TRP A 51 -3.55 -4.53 -7.70
C TRP A 51 -3.80 -5.81 -8.47
N GLU A 52 -4.45 -6.77 -7.83
CA GLU A 52 -4.79 -8.05 -8.42
C GLU A 52 -6.29 -8.29 -8.27
N SER A 53 -6.95 -8.58 -9.38
CA SER A 53 -8.37 -8.94 -9.44
C SER A 53 -8.56 -10.40 -9.05
N THR A 54 -9.78 -10.77 -8.64
CA THR A 54 -10.13 -12.16 -8.33
C THR A 54 -10.03 -13.11 -9.52
N ASP A 55 -9.98 -12.60 -10.76
CA ASP A 55 -9.73 -13.39 -11.97
C ASP A 55 -8.23 -13.64 -12.25
N GLY A 56 -7.34 -13.12 -11.39
CA GLY A 56 -5.89 -13.25 -11.50
C GLY A 56 -5.21 -12.19 -12.39
N SER A 57 -5.98 -11.29 -13.03
CA SER A 57 -5.42 -10.15 -13.77
C SER A 57 -4.78 -9.14 -12.81
N LYS A 58 -3.74 -8.45 -13.27
CA LYS A 58 -2.91 -7.56 -12.44
C LYS A 58 -2.70 -6.21 -13.10
N VAL A 59 -2.73 -5.17 -12.28
CA VAL A 59 -2.24 -3.83 -12.61
C VAL A 59 -0.96 -3.61 -11.82
N LEU A 60 0.13 -3.35 -12.53
CA LEU A 60 1.43 -3.05 -11.95
C LEU A 60 1.74 -1.58 -12.23
N GLY A 61 1.83 -0.76 -11.19
CA GLY A 61 2.23 0.64 -11.32
C GLY A 61 3.72 0.83 -11.07
N THR A 62 4.28 1.84 -11.71
CA THR A 62 5.59 2.42 -11.33
C THR A 62 5.35 3.82 -10.77
N VAL A 63 5.90 4.11 -9.58
CA VAL A 63 5.75 5.43 -8.96
C VAL A 63 6.56 6.46 -9.74
N LYS A 64 5.88 7.46 -10.30
CA LYS A 64 6.49 8.59 -10.98
C LYS A 64 6.73 9.75 -10.01
N GLU A 65 5.71 10.10 -9.23
CA GLU A 65 5.75 11.22 -8.28
C GLU A 65 4.96 10.91 -7.01
N ARG A 66 5.23 11.68 -5.95
CA ARG A 66 4.54 11.61 -4.65
C ARG A 66 4.10 13.01 -4.24
N ALA A 67 2.93 13.09 -3.63
CA ALA A 67 2.41 14.33 -3.04
C ALA A 67 1.75 14.02 -1.70
N ASP A 68 1.81 14.97 -0.77
CA ASP A 68 1.06 14.85 0.48
C ASP A 68 -0.43 14.76 0.17
N ALA A 69 -1.10 13.83 0.86
CA ALA A 69 -2.54 13.70 0.74
C ALA A 69 -3.23 14.91 1.42
N PRO A 70 -4.43 15.32 0.96
CA PRO A 70 -5.14 16.46 1.53
C PRO A 70 -5.45 16.33 3.02
N ALA A 71 -5.60 15.10 3.52
CA ALA A 71 -5.76 14.82 4.93
C ALA A 71 -4.39 14.67 5.61
N ALA A 72 -4.18 15.43 6.69
CA ALA A 72 -2.97 15.31 7.50
C ALA A 72 -2.79 13.88 8.03
N ASP A 73 -1.54 13.46 8.20
CA ASP A 73 -1.15 12.15 8.73
C ASP A 73 -1.67 10.93 7.94
N THR A 74 -2.02 11.12 6.65
CA THR A 74 -2.42 10.02 5.76
C THR A 74 -1.32 9.65 4.77
N ILE A 75 -1.46 8.48 4.14
CA ILE A 75 -0.49 7.96 3.18
C ILE A 75 -0.42 8.91 1.96
N PRO A 76 0.78 9.31 1.50
CA PRO A 76 0.95 10.18 0.34
C PRO A 76 0.24 9.65 -0.91
N TRP A 77 -0.30 10.57 -1.71
CA TRP A 77 -0.80 10.26 -3.04
C TRP A 77 0.36 9.92 -3.97
N LEU A 78 0.11 8.96 -4.86
CA LEU A 78 1.09 8.49 -5.84
C LEU A 78 0.60 8.79 -7.26
N LEU A 79 1.44 9.43 -8.06
CA LEU A 79 1.27 9.43 -9.51
C LEU A 79 1.96 8.19 -10.07
N LEU A 80 1.23 7.40 -10.85
CA LEU A 80 1.72 6.13 -11.38
C LEU A 80 1.78 6.15 -12.91
N THR A 81 2.74 5.43 -13.48
CA THR A 81 2.71 4.99 -14.87
C THR A 81 2.49 3.48 -14.91
N ALA A 82 1.82 3.02 -15.97
CA ALA A 82 1.83 1.61 -16.36
C ALA A 82 3.17 1.24 -17.02
#